data_AF-A0A4V2RZZ3-F1
#
_entry.id   AF-A0A4V2RZZ3-F1
#
_cell.length_a   1.000
_cell.length_b   1.000
_cell.length_c   1.000
_cell.angle_alpha   90.00
_cell.angle_beta   90.00
_cell.angle_gamma   90.00
#
_symmetry.space_group_name_H-M   'P 1'
#
loop_
_entity.id
_entity.type
_entity.pdbx_description
1 polymer ?
#
loop_
_entity_poly.entity_id
_entity_poly.type
_entity_poly.pdbx_seq_one_letter_code
_entity_poly.pdbx_strand_id
1 'polypeptide(L)'
;MIGNDVVDLDLAKVQSNWRRKGYLDKIFTQAEQILIATADCADEMVWILWSMKEAAYKIDNRITGIRNFAPASLACSLAFSNDELNGSVSIQDRVYFTKTSVLPNYVHTIATAVYNQLSEISIEIYSQPNYPIDYKSLNAGCVSHHGRYLALVYC
;
A
#
# COMPACT_ATOMS: atom_id res chain seq x y z
N MET A 1 -14.03 -6.87 -3.31
CA MET A 1 -13.71 -5.44 -3.07
C MET A 1 -12.20 -5.33 -3.08
N ILE A 2 -11.66 -4.35 -3.80
CA ILE A 2 -10.22 -4.21 -4.04
C ILE A 2 -9.68 -2.95 -3.39
N GLY A 3 -8.50 -3.04 -2.79
CA GLY A 3 -7.76 -1.88 -2.28
C GLY A 3 -6.49 -1.68 -3.09
N ASN A 4 -6.02 -0.45 -3.19
CA ASN A 4 -4.67 -0.19 -3.66
C ASN A 4 -4.05 1.03 -2.97
N ASP A 5 -2.73 1.10 -2.98
CA ASP A 5 -2.02 2.32 -2.67
C ASP A 5 -0.76 2.47 -3.51
N VAL A 6 -0.45 3.71 -3.93
CA VAL A 6 0.76 4.04 -4.69
C VAL A 6 1.50 5.15 -3.97
N VAL A 7 2.82 5.00 -3.84
CA VAL A 7 3.69 5.94 -3.15
C VAL A 7 4.81 6.37 -4.11
N ASP A 8 4.76 7.61 -4.60
CA ASP A 8 5.92 8.29 -5.21
C ASP A 8 7.08 8.39 -4.20
N LEU A 9 8.15 7.62 -4.43
CA LEU A 9 9.29 7.56 -3.52
C LEU A 9 10.10 8.86 -3.51
N ASP A 10 10.14 9.59 -4.62
CA ASP A 10 10.85 10.86 -4.68
C ASP A 10 10.11 11.94 -3.90
N LEU A 11 8.78 11.98 -4.01
CA LEU A 11 7.97 12.90 -3.21
C LEU A 11 7.99 12.53 -1.73
N ALA A 12 7.91 11.24 -1.40
CA ALA A 12 7.91 10.75 -0.03
C ALA A 12 9.19 11.16 0.72
N LYS A 13 10.36 11.14 0.07
CA LYS A 13 11.64 11.62 0.62
C LYS A 13 11.61 13.09 1.00
N VAL A 14 10.86 13.91 0.27
CA VAL A 14 10.76 15.36 0.51
C VAL A 14 9.69 15.69 1.56
N GLN A 15 8.55 15.00 1.53
CA GLN A 15 7.40 15.32 2.37
C GLN A 15 7.37 14.60 3.72
N SER A 16 8.09 13.48 3.86
CA SER A 16 8.08 12.70 5.09
C SER A 16 9.49 12.48 5.63
N ASN A 17 9.70 12.93 6.87
CA ASN A 17 10.85 12.54 7.66
C ASN A 17 10.45 11.40 8.60
N TRP A 18 10.38 10.17 8.07
CA TRP A 18 10.02 8.99 8.86
C TRP A 18 11.06 8.67 9.96
N ARG A 19 12.28 9.22 9.86
CA ARG A 19 13.34 9.08 10.87
C ARG A 19 13.15 9.98 12.09
N ARG A 20 12.15 10.88 12.09
CA ARG A 20 11.87 11.71 13.27
C ARG A 20 11.42 10.84 14.45
N LYS A 21 11.82 11.22 15.66
CA LYS A 21 11.45 10.52 16.90
C LYS A 21 9.93 10.31 17.00
N GLY A 22 9.52 9.08 17.30
CA GLY A 22 8.12 8.69 17.48
C GLY A 22 7.29 8.65 16.19
N TYR A 23 7.90 8.69 15.00
CA TYR A 23 7.18 8.40 13.76
C TYR A 23 6.84 6.92 13.66
N LEU A 24 7.84 6.06 13.81
CA LEU A 24 7.66 4.61 13.66
C LEU A 24 6.66 4.05 14.68
N ASP A 25 6.75 4.47 15.94
CA ASP A 25 5.85 4.03 17.02
C ASP A 25 4.37 4.35 16.77
N LYS A 26 4.08 5.39 15.97
CA LYS A 26 2.70 5.79 15.66
C LYS A 26 2.09 4.99 14.52
N ILE A 27 2.91 4.36 13.69
CA ILE A 27 2.50 3.82 12.39
C ILE A 27 2.76 2.32 12.30
N PHE A 28 3.87 1.85 12.87
CA PHE A 28 4.35 0.49 12.72
C PHE A 28 4.36 -0.24 14.07
N THR A 29 3.91 -1.49 14.02
CA THR A 29 4.00 -2.45 15.11
C THR A 29 5.48 -2.75 15.41
N GLN A 30 5.76 -3.30 16.59
CA GLN A 30 7.14 -3.64 16.96
C GLN A 30 7.79 -4.63 15.98
N ALA A 31 7.03 -5.60 15.46
CA ALA A 31 7.52 -6.55 14.46
C ALA A 31 7.90 -5.85 13.14
N GLU A 32 7.08 -4.91 12.69
CA GLU A 32 7.36 -4.10 11.49
C GLU A 32 8.54 -3.15 11.69
N GLN A 33 8.72 -2.59 12.89
CA GLN A 33 9.91 -1.79 13.19
C GLN A 33 11.19 -2.61 13.12
N ILE A 34 11.15 -3.88 13.54
CA ILE A 34 12.27 -4.81 13.38
C ILE A 34 12.54 -5.04 11.89
N LEU A 35 11.50 -5.31 11.09
CA LEU A 35 11.65 -5.46 9.63
C LEU A 35 12.29 -4.23 8.98
N ILE A 36 11.87 -3.02 9.36
CA ILE A 36 12.46 -1.76 8.88
C ILE A 36 13.93 -1.65 9.28
N ALA A 37 14.26 -2.00 10.53
CA ALA A 37 15.62 -1.87 11.06
C ALA A 37 16.60 -2.89 10.45
N THR A 38 16.12 -4.06 10.03
CA THR A 38 16.95 -5.14 9.48
C THR A 38 16.90 -5.23 7.96
N ALA A 39 16.12 -4.39 7.28
CA ALA A 39 16.02 -4.39 5.82
C ALA A 39 17.28 -3.84 5.16
N ASP A 40 17.64 -4.38 4.00
CA ASP A 40 18.74 -3.87 3.17
C ASP A 40 18.52 -2.40 2.77
N CYS A 41 17.25 -2.05 2.51
CA CYS A 41 16.82 -0.67 2.26
C CYS A 41 15.66 -0.29 3.20
N ALA A 42 16.00 0.33 4.33
CA ALA A 42 14.99 0.76 5.32
C ALA A 42 13.99 1.78 4.77
N ASP A 43 14.43 2.68 3.87
CA ASP A 43 13.55 3.65 3.22
C ASP A 43 12.45 2.96 2.41
N GLU A 44 12.83 1.96 1.62
CA GLU A 44 11.89 1.18 0.82
C GLU A 44 10.93 0.37 1.70
N MET A 45 11.46 -0.29 2.73
CA MET A 45 10.65 -1.10 3.66
C MET A 45 9.57 -0.27 4.37
N VAL A 46 9.87 0.96 4.75
CA VAL A 46 8.87 1.89 5.32
C VAL A 46 7.70 2.11 4.36
N TRP A 47 7.99 2.34 3.08
CA TRP A 47 6.96 2.64 2.08
C TRP A 47 6.22 1.40 1.57
N ILE A 48 6.89 0.23 1.55
CA ILE A 48 6.24 -1.08 1.38
C ILE A 48 5.18 -1.26 2.45
N LEU A 49 5.57 -1.23 3.73
CA LEU A 49 4.65 -1.48 4.84
C LEU A 49 3.54 -0.45 4.92
N TRP A 50 3.84 0.82 4.65
CA TRP A 50 2.84 1.89 4.57
C TRP A 50 1.79 1.61 3.49
N SER A 51 2.24 1.33 2.25
CA SER A 51 1.33 1.10 1.13
C SER A 51 0.44 -0.14 1.34
N MET A 52 0.96 -1.19 1.98
CA MET A 52 0.18 -2.36 2.38
C MET A 52 -0.96 -1.99 3.33
N LYS A 53 -0.67 -1.20 4.36
CA LYS A 53 -1.67 -0.76 5.35
C LYS A 53 -2.76 0.08 4.72
N GLU A 54 -2.40 1.05 3.88
CA GLU A 54 -3.35 1.90 3.16
C GLU A 54 -4.24 1.08 2.21
N ALA A 55 -3.65 0.16 1.45
CA ALA A 55 -4.40 -0.71 0.55
C ALA A 55 -5.42 -1.59 1.30
N ALA A 56 -5.01 -2.22 2.40
CA ALA A 56 -5.90 -3.04 3.23
C ALA A 56 -6.99 -2.20 3.93
N TYR A 57 -6.62 -1.04 4.49
CA TYR A 57 -7.56 -0.13 5.15
C TYR A 57 -8.64 0.40 4.21
N LYS A 58 -8.31 0.66 2.94
CA LYS A 58 -9.33 1.07 1.95
C LYS A 58 -10.44 0.03 1.78
N ILE A 59 -10.13 -1.26 1.90
CA ILE A 59 -11.13 -2.33 1.89
C ILE A 59 -11.91 -2.29 3.20
N ASP A 60 -11.20 -2.26 4.34
CA ASP A 60 -11.81 -2.31 5.67
C ASP A 60 -12.78 -1.15 5.93
N ASN A 61 -12.39 0.08 5.57
CA ASN A 61 -13.21 1.28 5.67
C ASN A 61 -14.48 1.19 4.80
N ARG A 62 -14.40 0.56 3.62
CA ARG A 62 -15.59 0.37 2.77
C ARG A 62 -16.52 -0.73 3.29
N ILE A 63 -15.99 -1.75 3.95
CA ILE A 63 -16.78 -2.81 4.59
C ILE A 63 -17.47 -2.28 5.85
N THR A 64 -16.73 -1.56 6.69
CA THR A 64 -17.19 -1.15 8.02
C THR A 64 -17.85 0.23 8.06
N GLY A 65 -17.52 1.10 7.10
CA GLY A 65 -17.89 2.52 7.10
C GLY A 65 -17.13 3.37 8.13
N ILE A 66 -16.19 2.79 8.89
CA ILE A 66 -15.50 3.46 9.98
C ILE A 66 -14.29 4.23 9.44
N ARG A 67 -14.37 5.56 9.54
CA ARG A 67 -13.29 6.47 9.11
C ARG A 67 -12.29 6.73 10.24
N ASN A 68 -11.60 5.68 10.67
CA ASN A 68 -10.54 5.78 11.66
C ASN A 68 -9.31 4.99 11.21
N PHE A 69 -8.35 5.67 10.58
CA PHE A 69 -7.10 5.04 10.21
C PHE A 69 -6.14 5.05 11.40
N ALA A 70 -6.02 3.91 12.06
CA ALA A 70 -5.10 3.68 13.17
C ALA A 70 -3.95 2.75 12.71
N PRO A 71 -2.95 3.23 11.96
CA PRO A 71 -1.97 2.38 11.28
C PRO A 71 -1.23 1.42 12.22
N ALA A 72 -0.96 1.82 13.47
CA ALA A 72 -0.33 0.94 14.47
C ALA A 72 -1.20 -0.26 14.90
N SER A 73 -2.51 -0.26 14.64
CA SER A 73 -3.39 -1.42 14.89
C SER A 73 -3.50 -2.36 13.70
N LEU A 74 -2.86 -2.03 12.57
CA LEU A 74 -2.77 -2.89 11.39
C LEU A 74 -1.43 -3.61 11.44
N ALA A 75 -1.41 -4.91 11.17
CA ALA A 75 -0.19 -5.73 11.22
C ALA A 75 0.09 -6.36 9.86
N CYS A 76 1.22 -6.01 9.25
CA CYS A 76 1.70 -6.58 8.01
C CYS A 76 2.45 -7.90 8.27
N SER A 77 2.26 -8.85 7.36
CA SER A 77 3.07 -10.06 7.22
C SER A 77 3.58 -10.13 5.78
N LEU A 78 4.90 -10.22 5.60
CA LEU A 78 5.53 -10.30 4.29
C LEU A 78 5.79 -11.76 3.91
N ALA A 79 5.54 -12.10 2.65
CA ALA A 79 5.85 -13.39 2.06
C ALA A 79 6.50 -13.18 0.69
N PHE A 80 7.78 -13.53 0.59
CA PHE A 80 8.52 -13.47 -0.67
C PHE A 80 8.36 -14.80 -1.41
N SER A 81 7.86 -14.77 -2.63
CA SER A 81 7.73 -15.97 -3.48
C SER A 81 8.04 -15.64 -4.93
N ASN A 82 8.95 -16.37 -5.56
CA ASN A 82 9.25 -16.23 -7.00
C ASN A 82 9.51 -14.77 -7.43
N ASP A 83 10.35 -14.04 -6.68
CA ASP A 83 10.64 -12.62 -6.87
C ASP A 83 9.45 -11.65 -6.74
N GLU A 84 8.29 -12.15 -6.29
CA GLU A 84 7.13 -11.33 -5.97
C GLU A 84 7.06 -11.06 -4.46
N LEU A 85 6.82 -9.80 -4.12
CA LEU A 85 6.51 -9.38 -2.76
C LEU A 85 5.01 -9.53 -2.50
N ASN A 86 4.65 -10.67 -1.95
CA ASN A 86 3.30 -10.95 -1.48
C ASN A 86 3.22 -10.76 0.03
N GLY A 87 2.01 -10.80 0.58
CA GLY A 87 1.82 -10.70 2.01
C GLY A 87 0.36 -10.63 2.42
N SER A 88 0.15 -10.20 3.66
CA SER A 88 -1.17 -9.90 4.18
C SER A 88 -1.11 -8.79 5.21
N VAL A 89 -2.25 -8.13 5.43
CA VAL A 89 -2.46 -7.19 6.53
C VAL A 89 -3.64 -7.65 7.37
N SER A 90 -3.40 -7.82 8.66
CA SER A 90 -4.43 -8.12 9.64
C SER A 90 -4.98 -6.84 10.26
N ILE A 91 -6.31 -6.73 10.30
CA ILE A 91 -7.07 -5.63 10.90
C ILE A 91 -8.16 -6.24 11.78
N GLN A 92 -7.98 -6.19 13.10
CA GLN A 92 -8.85 -6.93 14.04
C GLN A 92 -8.88 -8.44 13.66
N ASP A 93 -10.07 -9.01 13.45
CA ASP A 93 -10.27 -10.41 13.06
C ASP A 93 -10.28 -10.63 11.53
N ARG A 94 -9.98 -9.59 10.74
CA ARG A 94 -9.99 -9.64 9.27
C ARG A 94 -8.57 -9.66 8.73
N VAL A 95 -8.37 -10.41 7.65
CA VAL A 95 -7.09 -10.51 6.93
C VAL A 95 -7.32 -10.13 5.48
N TYR A 96 -6.46 -9.26 4.97
CA TYR A 96 -6.43 -8.86 3.57
C TYR A 96 -5.11 -9.29 2.95
N PHE A 97 -5.17 -10.01 1.83
CA PHE A 97 -3.99 -10.44 1.09
C PHE A 97 -3.49 -9.30 0.23
N THR A 98 -2.17 -9.15 0.13
CA THR A 98 -1.52 -8.07 -0.59
C THR A 98 -0.51 -8.58 -1.59
N LYS A 99 -0.36 -7.84 -2.69
CA LYS A 99 0.74 -7.97 -3.64
C LYS A 99 1.35 -6.60 -3.87
N THR A 100 2.67 -6.51 -3.75
CA THR A 100 3.42 -5.25 -3.79
C THR A 100 4.42 -5.28 -4.94
N SER A 101 4.42 -4.22 -5.75
CA SER A 101 5.42 -3.94 -6.76
C SER A 101 6.33 -2.81 -6.27
N VAL A 102 7.63 -3.09 -6.23
CA VAL A 102 8.65 -2.12 -5.86
C VAL A 102 9.41 -1.73 -7.11
N LEU A 103 9.36 -0.45 -7.47
CA LEU A 103 10.13 0.14 -8.56
C LEU A 103 11.03 1.24 -8.01
N PRO A 104 12.09 1.66 -8.75
CA PRO A 104 13.03 2.67 -8.25
C PRO A 104 12.40 4.00 -7.82
N ASN A 105 11.25 4.33 -8.39
CA ASN A 105 10.55 5.61 -8.29
C ASN A 105 9.22 5.54 -7.56
N TYR A 106 8.62 4.36 -7.39
CA TYR A 106 7.38 4.20 -6.65
C TYR A 106 7.25 2.81 -6.04
N VAL A 107 6.45 2.74 -4.98
CA VAL A 107 5.91 1.48 -4.44
C VAL A 107 4.41 1.45 -4.72
N HIS A 108 3.89 0.31 -5.18
CA HIS A 108 2.46 0.10 -5.38
C HIS A 108 2.04 -1.20 -4.73
N THR A 109 0.96 -1.16 -3.95
CA THR A 109 0.37 -2.36 -3.34
C THR A 109 -1.09 -2.47 -3.74
N ILE A 110 -1.52 -3.68 -4.09
CA ILE A 110 -2.93 -4.06 -4.22
C ILE A 110 -3.32 -4.97 -3.05
N ALA A 111 -4.60 -4.95 -2.68
CA ALA A 111 -5.14 -5.78 -1.63
C ALA A 111 -6.52 -6.38 -1.98
N THR A 112 -6.80 -7.58 -1.48
CA THR A 112 -8.10 -8.27 -1.59
C THR A 112 -8.40 -9.06 -0.31
N ALA A 113 -9.68 -9.38 -0.07
CA ALA A 113 -10.07 -10.28 1.02
C ALA A 113 -9.94 -11.77 0.65
N VAL A 114 -9.76 -12.09 -0.64
CA VAL A 114 -9.67 -13.46 -1.16
C VAL A 114 -8.39 -13.58 -1.97
N TYR A 115 -7.47 -14.43 -1.52
CA TYR A 115 -6.12 -14.55 -2.10
C TYR A 115 -6.11 -14.72 -3.63
N ASN A 116 -6.95 -15.62 -4.16
CA ASN A 116 -7.02 -15.90 -5.61
C ASN A 116 -7.46 -14.69 -6.46
N GLN A 117 -8.14 -13.70 -5.87
CA GLN A 117 -8.52 -12.48 -6.58
C GLN A 117 -7.32 -11.57 -6.88
N LEU A 118 -6.17 -11.76 -6.22
CA LEU A 118 -4.97 -10.97 -6.50
C LEU A 118 -4.50 -11.14 -7.95
N SER A 119 -4.64 -12.34 -8.53
CA SER A 119 -4.26 -12.61 -9.93
C SER A 119 -5.26 -12.10 -10.96
N GLU A 120 -6.47 -11.75 -10.53
CA GLU A 120 -7.54 -11.25 -11.40
C GLU A 120 -7.53 -9.72 -11.53
N ILE A 121 -6.77 -9.03 -10.67
CA ILE A 121 -6.70 -7.56 -10.67
C ILE A 121 -5.91 -7.06 -11.87
N SER A 122 -6.56 -6.21 -12.69
CA SER A 122 -5.89 -5.40 -13.69
C SER A 122 -5.44 -4.07 -13.08
N ILE A 123 -4.21 -3.65 -13.40
CA ILE A 123 -3.57 -2.46 -12.84
C ILE A 123 -3.15 -1.54 -14.00
N GLU A 124 -3.55 -0.27 -13.93
CA GLU A 124 -3.05 0.79 -14.78
C GLU A 124 -2.39 1.88 -13.93
N ILE A 125 -1.09 2.10 -14.12
CA ILE A 125 -0.35 3.17 -13.42
C ILE A 125 0.10 4.21 -14.45
N TYR A 126 -0.32 5.45 -14.21
CA TYR A 126 0.05 6.61 -15.01
C TYR A 126 1.01 7.49 -14.23
N SER A 127 1.88 8.20 -14.95
CA SER A 127 2.74 9.23 -14.37
C SER A 127 2.57 10.59 -15.04
N GLN A 128 2.81 11.69 -14.33
CA GLN A 128 2.77 13.03 -14.93
C GLN A 128 3.77 13.16 -16.10
N PRO A 129 3.40 13.86 -17.18
CA PRO A 129 2.14 14.57 -17.42
C PRO A 129 1.03 13.69 -18.07
N ASN A 130 1.27 12.38 -18.25
CA ASN A 130 0.43 11.47 -19.04
C ASN A 130 -0.79 10.93 -18.27
N TYR A 131 -1.41 11.75 -17.44
CA TYR A 131 -2.61 11.36 -16.71
C TYR A 131 -3.85 11.41 -17.60
N PRO A 132 -4.80 10.46 -17.45
CA PRO A 132 -6.14 10.65 -17.99
C PRO A 132 -6.79 11.85 -17.31
N ILE A 133 -7.19 12.85 -18.10
CA ILE A 133 -7.81 14.11 -17.62
C ILE A 133 -9.06 13.83 -16.79
N ASP A 134 -9.86 12.83 -17.19
CA ASP A 134 -11.03 12.36 -16.45
C ASP A 134 -10.90 10.88 -16.08
N TYR A 135 -9.93 10.54 -15.24
CA TYR A 135 -9.78 9.15 -14.77
C TYR A 135 -11.01 8.64 -13.99
N LYS A 136 -11.90 9.53 -13.53
CA LYS A 136 -13.14 9.15 -12.84
C LYS A 136 -14.12 8.48 -13.80
N SER A 137 -14.10 8.83 -15.08
CA SER A 137 -14.94 8.19 -16.10
C SER A 137 -14.47 6.78 -16.48
N LEU A 138 -13.27 6.37 -16.04
CA LEU A 138 -12.69 5.05 -16.35
C LEU A 138 -13.27 3.92 -15.47
N ASN A 139 -14.11 4.24 -14.48
CA ASN A 139 -14.78 3.25 -13.62
C ASN A 139 -13.83 2.27 -12.90
N ALA A 140 -12.66 2.75 -12.49
CA ALA A 140 -11.75 1.96 -11.67
C ALA A 140 -12.41 1.53 -10.36
N GLY A 141 -12.25 0.26 -9.98
CA GLY A 141 -12.78 -0.27 -8.72
C GLY A 141 -12.04 0.26 -7.48
N CYS A 142 -10.79 0.73 -7.65
CA CYS A 142 -10.10 1.53 -6.65
C CYS A 142 -9.07 2.48 -7.30
N VAL A 143 -8.91 3.65 -6.70
CA VAL A 143 -7.99 4.70 -7.16
C VAL A 143 -7.01 5.02 -6.02
N SER A 144 -5.73 5.16 -6.36
CA SER A 144 -4.74 5.79 -5.48
C SER A 144 -3.92 6.81 -6.26
N HIS A 145 -3.53 7.89 -5.60
CA HIS A 145 -2.73 8.96 -6.20
C HIS A 145 -1.75 9.52 -5.17
N HIS A 146 -0.46 9.54 -5.51
CA HIS A 146 0.57 10.17 -4.70
C HIS A 146 1.62 10.79 -5.62
N GLY A 147 1.91 12.07 -5.41
CA GLY A 147 2.86 12.82 -6.23
C GLY A 147 2.57 12.71 -7.72
N ARG A 148 3.55 12.16 -8.45
CA ARG A 148 3.48 12.00 -9.91
C ARG A 148 2.80 10.72 -10.35
N TYR A 149 2.28 9.88 -9.47
CA TYR A 149 1.64 8.61 -9.86
C TYR A 149 0.15 8.58 -9.55
N LEU A 150 -0.60 8.06 -10.53
CA LEU A 150 -2.02 7.68 -10.42
C LEU A 150 -2.12 6.19 -10.70
N ALA A 151 -2.63 5.42 -9.75
CA ALA A 151 -2.89 3.99 -9.88
C ALA A 151 -4.39 3.71 -9.91
N LEU A 152 -4.87 3.15 -11.02
CA LEU A 152 -6.22 2.65 -11.22
C LEU A 152 -6.18 1.12 -11.18
N VAL A 153 -7.09 0.50 -10.45
CA VAL A 153 -7.24 -0.96 -10.40
C VAL A 153 -8.66 -1.38 -10.67
N TYR A 154 -8.78 -2.49 -11.38
CA TYR A 154 -10.01 -3.06 -11.87
C TYR A 154 -10.11 -4.54 -11.46
N CYS A 155 -11.34 -5.02 -11.28
CA CYS A 155 -11.68 -6.42 -11.02
C CYS A 155 -12.79 -6.86 -11.98
#